data_AF-A0A927P3H9-F1
#
_entry.id   AF-A0A927P3H9-F1
#
_cell.length_a   1.000
_cell.length_b   1.000
_cell.length_c   1.000
_cell.angle_alpha   90.00
_cell.angle_beta   90.00
_cell.angle_gamma   90.00
#
_symmetry.space_group_name_H-M   'P 1'
#
loop_
_entity.id
_entity.type
_entity.pdbx_description
1 polymer ?
#
loop_
_entity_poly.entity_id
_entity_poly.type
_entity_poly.pdbx_seq_one_letter_code
_entity_poly.pdbx_strand_id
1 'polypeptide(L)'
;MNNRDFSDSVKLEVIKINLEKNGGKICCEVCGDALSSIKECHFDHIYPYAKGGKSTLENCQLLCAECNLKKNDKELKDFILEEKAKSFLNGASLSEVESADCDDADIETYESSEGMTKELFDAMITAFIKKKGNISKVDFGREYNKLPSIHYVIQYYGGLNNLKKAFGIEDLSYSWNRETIKDALVSFVAENGDIAQKDMKKANKLPSIPCVLNYYPELKNFMDIKRELCGLSVPITWTRETAIEYGILFVSKHGKITQKDLKAENQLPTSKVIYRFFDSLASYQIAVGSVVTEVNDFISKEEIAKAVDDYFDGQERIIESQKVFYETFAISPSTISKRYGTFAAFCKEQGITALVSKKAKYNKREVDDIISKWVKDGNAIPQGKDLAKLGLPSRDVILRYYEDWKEPFYIYIKLYEELNRH
;
A
#
# COMPACT_ATOMS: atom_id res chain seq x y z
N MET A 1 12.27 -11.73 -23.47
CA MET A 1 11.66 -10.81 -24.46
C MET A 1 10.52 -10.11 -23.75
N ASN A 2 10.71 -8.86 -23.32
CA ASN A 2 9.65 -8.12 -22.63
C ASN A 2 8.58 -7.76 -23.66
N ASN A 3 7.42 -8.40 -23.56
CA ASN A 3 6.32 -8.20 -24.49
C ASN A 3 5.73 -6.81 -24.26
N ARG A 4 5.94 -5.89 -25.20
CA ARG A 4 5.37 -4.53 -25.18
C ARG A 4 3.84 -4.58 -25.29
N ASP A 5 3.30 -5.63 -25.92
CA ASP A 5 1.87 -5.75 -26.18
C ASP A 5 1.06 -6.07 -24.91
N PHE A 6 -0.15 -5.53 -24.83
CA PHE A 6 -1.09 -5.86 -23.78
C PHE A 6 -1.74 -7.22 -24.06
N SER A 7 -1.95 -8.03 -23.02
CA SER A 7 -2.66 -9.31 -23.17
C SER A 7 -4.13 -9.10 -23.58
N ASP A 8 -4.72 -10.08 -24.25
CA ASP A 8 -6.13 -10.01 -24.68
C ASP A 8 -7.10 -9.84 -23.50
N SER A 9 -6.77 -10.40 -22.33
CA SER A 9 -7.55 -10.20 -21.09
C SER A 9 -7.58 -8.73 -20.64
N VAL A 10 -6.45 -8.03 -20.74
CA VAL A 10 -6.35 -6.60 -20.38
C VAL A 10 -7.10 -5.74 -21.39
N LYS A 11 -6.95 -6.03 -22.69
CA LYS A 11 -7.64 -5.30 -23.77
C LYS A 11 -9.16 -5.35 -23.60
N LEU A 12 -9.72 -6.52 -23.28
CA LEU A 12 -11.16 -6.71 -23.05
C LEU A 12 -11.67 -5.94 -21.82
N GLU A 13 -10.89 -5.93 -20.74
CA GLU A 13 -11.28 -5.28 -19.49
C GLU A 13 -11.28 -3.75 -19.60
N VAL A 14 -10.31 -3.16 -20.30
CA VAL A 14 -10.28 -1.70 -20.59
C VAL A 14 -11.49 -1.28 -21.43
N ILE A 15 -11.86 -2.05 -22.45
CA ILE A 15 -13.06 -1.78 -23.26
C ILE A 15 -14.32 -1.79 -22.38
N LYS A 16 -14.44 -2.78 -21.50
CA LYS A 16 -15.59 -2.90 -20.60
C LYS A 16 -15.71 -1.68 -19.68
N ILE A 17 -14.60 -1.25 -19.06
CA ILE A 17 -14.57 -0.07 -18.18
C ILE A 17 -14.96 1.19 -18.96
N ASN A 18 -14.44 1.37 -20.18
CA ASN A 18 -14.74 2.53 -21.00
C ASN A 18 -16.21 2.57 -21.45
N LEU A 19 -16.79 1.41 -21.80
CA LEU A 19 -18.23 1.29 -22.10
C LEU A 19 -19.11 1.63 -20.89
N GLU A 20 -18.77 1.11 -19.70
CA GLU A 20 -19.49 1.40 -18.46
C GLU A 20 -19.43 2.90 -18.12
N LYS A 21 -18.25 3.52 -18.28
CA LYS A 21 -18.02 4.94 -18.01
C LYS A 21 -18.77 5.87 -18.97
N ASN A 22 -18.89 5.50 -20.24
CA ASN A 22 -19.44 6.36 -21.30
C ASN A 22 -20.84 5.94 -21.77
N GLY A 23 -21.60 5.24 -20.91
CA GLY A 23 -23.01 4.92 -21.17
C GLY A 23 -23.23 4.00 -22.38
N GLY A 24 -22.34 3.03 -22.60
CA GLY A 24 -22.43 2.03 -23.66
C GLY A 24 -21.77 2.42 -24.99
N LYS A 25 -21.02 3.53 -25.03
CA LYS A 25 -20.22 3.95 -26.18
C LYS A 25 -18.73 3.82 -25.87
N ILE A 26 -17.93 3.51 -26.88
CA ILE A 26 -16.46 3.53 -26.73
C ILE A 26 -15.99 4.95 -27.04
N CYS A 27 -15.29 5.59 -26.11
CA CYS A 27 -14.78 6.94 -26.31
C CYS A 27 -13.27 7.01 -26.06
N CYS A 28 -12.58 7.86 -26.82
CA CYS A 28 -11.17 8.16 -26.60
C CYS A 28 -10.97 8.86 -25.24
N GLU A 29 -10.04 8.39 -24.41
CA GLU A 29 -9.78 8.97 -23.07
C GLU A 29 -9.13 10.36 -23.12
N VAL A 30 -8.68 10.81 -24.30
CA VAL A 30 -7.97 12.08 -24.47
C VAL A 30 -8.85 13.16 -25.11
N CYS A 31 -9.50 12.88 -26.24
CA CYS A 31 -10.38 13.85 -26.90
C CYS A 31 -11.87 13.69 -26.53
N GLY A 32 -12.27 12.55 -25.96
CA GLY A 32 -13.67 12.28 -25.61
C GLY A 32 -14.54 11.84 -26.80
N ASP A 33 -14.01 11.79 -28.02
CA ASP A 33 -14.77 11.41 -29.21
C ASP A 33 -15.20 9.94 -29.17
N ALA A 34 -16.42 9.68 -29.63
CA ALA A 34 -16.97 8.34 -29.74
C ALA A 34 -16.33 7.60 -30.94
N LEU A 35 -15.78 6.42 -30.67
CA LEU A 35 -15.22 5.50 -31.66
C LEU A 35 -16.29 4.54 -32.15
N SER A 36 -16.38 4.36 -33.47
CA SER A 36 -17.47 3.60 -34.09
C SER A 36 -17.26 2.09 -33.99
N SER A 37 -16.00 1.64 -33.84
CA SER A 37 -15.67 0.23 -33.74
C SER A 37 -14.45 -0.04 -32.86
N ILE A 38 -14.38 -1.24 -32.27
CA ILE A 38 -13.20 -1.72 -31.52
C ILE A 38 -11.94 -1.77 -32.41
N LYS A 39 -12.10 -1.91 -33.73
CA LYS A 39 -10.99 -1.94 -34.69
C LYS A 39 -10.31 -0.58 -34.89
N GLU A 40 -11.00 0.52 -34.57
CA GLU A 40 -10.47 1.89 -34.63
C GLU A 40 -9.78 2.31 -33.33
N CYS A 41 -9.84 1.45 -32.30
CA CYS A 41 -9.28 1.72 -30.99
C CYS A 41 -7.80 1.31 -30.95
N HIS A 42 -6.96 2.21 -30.42
CA HIS A 42 -5.57 1.90 -30.10
C HIS A 42 -5.40 1.78 -28.59
N PHE A 43 -4.77 0.70 -28.15
CA PHE A 43 -4.37 0.48 -26.76
C PHE A 43 -2.97 1.05 -26.56
N ASP A 44 -2.87 2.10 -25.77
CA ASP A 44 -1.59 2.77 -25.52
C ASP A 44 -1.29 2.85 -24.03
N HIS A 45 0.00 3.06 -23.70
CA HIS A 45 0.44 3.20 -22.32
C HIS A 45 0.22 4.63 -21.81
N ILE A 46 -0.37 4.78 -20.62
CA ILE A 46 -0.49 6.08 -19.93
C ILE A 46 0.91 6.62 -19.61
N TYR A 47 1.75 5.76 -19.03
CA TYR A 47 3.18 5.97 -18.86
C TYR A 47 3.96 5.18 -19.92
N PRO A 48 4.71 5.84 -20.83
CA PRO A 48 5.33 5.19 -21.98
C PRO A 48 6.19 3.98 -21.62
N TYR A 49 6.05 2.91 -22.40
CA TYR A 49 6.87 1.70 -22.24
C TYR A 49 8.38 2.01 -22.31
N ALA A 50 8.80 2.94 -23.19
CA ALA A 50 10.19 3.38 -23.34
C ALA A 50 10.78 3.98 -22.05
N LYS A 51 9.94 4.53 -21.16
CA LYS A 51 10.33 5.08 -19.85
C LYS A 51 10.17 4.07 -18.70
N GLY A 52 9.83 2.81 -18.99
CA GLY A 52 9.67 1.75 -18.00
C GLY A 52 8.21 1.44 -17.62
N GLY A 53 7.23 1.91 -18.41
CA GLY A 53 5.82 1.57 -18.22
C GLY A 53 5.54 0.08 -18.37
N LYS A 54 4.79 -0.49 -17.42
CA LYS A 54 4.37 -1.90 -17.45
C LYS A 54 3.08 -2.05 -18.27
N SER A 55 2.93 -3.17 -18.97
CA SER A 55 1.71 -3.51 -19.72
C SER A 55 0.63 -4.09 -18.80
N THR A 56 0.15 -3.27 -17.86
CA THR A 56 -0.88 -3.59 -16.86
C THR A 56 -2.19 -2.86 -17.16
N LEU A 57 -3.31 -3.37 -16.62
CA LEU A 57 -4.63 -2.75 -16.76
C LEU A 57 -4.63 -1.26 -16.40
N GLU A 58 -4.04 -0.90 -15.26
CA GLU A 58 -3.97 0.48 -14.76
C GLU A 58 -3.14 1.44 -15.63
N ASN A 59 -2.29 0.90 -16.51
CA ASN A 59 -1.41 1.69 -17.38
C ASN A 59 -1.86 1.63 -18.85
N CYS A 60 -3.05 1.08 -19.13
CA CYS A 60 -3.61 0.94 -20.46
C CYS A 60 -4.74 1.96 -20.65
N GLN A 61 -4.74 2.65 -21.79
CA GLN A 61 -5.80 3.60 -22.17
C GLN A 61 -6.23 3.38 -23.63
N LEU A 62 -7.48 3.75 -23.93
CA LEU A 62 -8.05 3.71 -25.28
C LEU A 62 -7.91 5.08 -25.95
N LEU A 63 -7.21 5.10 -27.09
CA LEU A 63 -6.98 6.29 -27.90
C LEU A 63 -7.54 6.10 -29.33
N CYS A 64 -7.99 7.20 -29.92
CA CYS A 64 -8.23 7.27 -31.37
C CYS A 64 -6.90 7.31 -32.15
N ALA A 65 -6.94 7.01 -33.45
CA ALA A 65 -5.74 7.02 -34.29
C ALA A 65 -4.99 8.37 -34.25
N GLU A 66 -5.73 9.49 -34.27
CA GLU A 66 -5.14 10.83 -34.24
C GLU A 66 -4.44 11.14 -32.91
N CYS A 67 -5.09 10.84 -31.78
CA CYS A 67 -4.51 11.06 -30.46
C CYS A 67 -3.29 10.15 -30.22
N ASN A 68 -3.36 8.90 -30.69
CA ASN A 68 -2.26 7.95 -30.60
C ASN A 68 -1.04 8.43 -31.40
N LEU A 69 -1.24 8.93 -32.62
CA LEU A 69 -0.17 9.47 -33.46
C LEU A 69 0.46 10.75 -32.87
N LYS A 70 -0.35 11.62 -32.28
CA LYS A 70 0.13 12.87 -31.67
C LYS A 70 0.90 12.63 -30.35
N LYS A 71 0.52 11.61 -29.56
CA LYS A 71 1.12 11.33 -28.25
C LYS A 71 2.57 10.82 -28.34
N ASN A 72 2.86 9.91 -29.27
CA ASN A 72 4.19 9.34 -29.46
C ASN A 72 4.83 8.88 -28.10
N ASP A 73 6.11 9.20 -27.83
CA ASP A 73 6.80 8.87 -26.57
C ASP A 73 6.53 9.84 -25.40
N LYS A 74 5.55 10.74 -25.52
CA LYS A 74 5.27 11.75 -24.47
C LYS A 74 4.42 11.18 -23.33
N GLU A 75 4.65 11.71 -22.14
CA GLU A 75 3.79 11.43 -20.99
C GLU A 75 2.42 12.10 -21.19
N LEU A 76 1.35 11.45 -20.74
CA LEU A 76 -0.02 11.92 -20.94
C LEU A 76 -0.24 13.36 -20.42
N LYS A 77 0.42 13.73 -19.31
CA LYS A 77 0.33 15.08 -18.73
C LYS A 77 0.93 16.15 -19.65
N ASP A 78 2.15 15.91 -20.14
CA ASP A 78 2.86 16.84 -21.03
C ASP A 78 2.10 17.00 -22.36
N PHE A 79 1.51 15.91 -22.85
CA PHE A 79 0.67 15.92 -24.04
C PHE A 79 -0.57 16.82 -23.89
N ILE A 80 -1.27 16.72 -22.76
CA ILE A 80 -2.47 17.53 -22.48
C ILE A 80 -2.10 19.02 -22.35
N LEU A 81 -0.97 19.35 -21.73
CA LEU A 81 -0.48 20.73 -21.62
C LEU A 81 -0.12 21.32 -22.99
N GLU A 82 0.51 20.55 -23.86
CA GLU A 82 0.84 20.99 -25.22
C GLU A 82 -0.38 21.17 -26.12
N GLU A 83 -1.37 20.27 -26.08
CA GLU A 83 -2.60 20.44 -26.88
C GLU A 83 -3.42 21.63 -26.38
N LYS A 84 -3.43 21.92 -25.07
CA LYS A 84 -4.00 23.18 -24.54
C LYS A 84 -3.29 24.41 -25.09
N ALA A 85 -1.95 24.39 -25.12
CA ALA A 85 -1.16 25.49 -25.67
C ALA A 85 -1.39 25.70 -27.18
N LYS A 86 -1.51 24.61 -27.95
CA LYS A 86 -1.83 24.69 -29.39
C LYS A 86 -3.26 25.16 -29.65
N SER A 87 -4.23 24.71 -28.86
CA SER A 87 -5.62 25.16 -28.97
C SER A 87 -5.76 26.65 -28.68
N PHE A 88 -4.94 27.18 -27.75
CA PHE A 88 -4.85 28.61 -27.49
C PHE A 88 -4.26 29.38 -28.68
N LEU A 89 -3.17 28.88 -29.29
CA LEU A 89 -2.54 29.51 -30.46
C LEU A 89 -3.40 29.49 -31.74
N ASN A 90 -4.35 28.55 -31.86
CA ASN A 90 -5.22 28.41 -33.03
C ASN A 90 -6.55 29.17 -32.92
N GLY A 91 -6.71 30.06 -31.93
CA GLY A 91 -7.83 31.02 -31.87
C GLY A 91 -9.18 30.45 -31.42
N ALA A 92 -9.21 29.30 -30.75
CA ALA A 92 -10.43 28.82 -30.09
C ALA A 92 -10.71 29.67 -28.85
N SER A 93 -11.89 30.32 -28.80
CA SER A 93 -12.36 31.07 -27.64
C SER A 93 -12.52 30.14 -26.42
N LEU A 94 -11.85 30.49 -25.32
CA LEU A 94 -12.10 29.93 -24.00
C LEU A 94 -13.52 30.31 -23.57
N SER A 95 -14.48 29.41 -23.81
CA SER A 95 -15.74 29.40 -23.07
C SER A 95 -15.75 28.17 -22.16
N GLU A 96 -15.45 28.48 -20.89
CA GLU A 96 -16.01 27.87 -19.68
C GLU A 96 -15.70 26.39 -19.39
N VAL A 97 -14.51 26.16 -18.83
CA VAL A 97 -14.47 25.48 -17.52
C VAL A 97 -13.72 26.40 -16.56
N GLU A 98 -14.45 26.84 -15.54
CA GLU A 98 -14.08 27.80 -14.51
C GLU A 98 -12.69 27.58 -13.91
N SER A 99 -11.79 28.58 -14.00
CA SER A 99 -11.36 29.41 -12.86
C SER A 99 -10.08 30.22 -13.14
N ALA A 100 -10.30 31.53 -13.31
CA ALA A 100 -9.53 32.67 -12.78
C ALA A 100 -8.11 32.96 -13.28
N ASP A 101 -8.05 33.68 -14.40
CA ASP A 101 -7.40 34.99 -14.60
C ASP A 101 -5.99 35.25 -14.03
N CYS A 102 -5.03 35.37 -14.95
CA CYS A 102 -4.09 36.49 -14.95
C CYS A 102 -3.82 36.95 -16.39
N ASP A 103 -4.56 37.97 -16.83
CA ASP A 103 -4.26 38.71 -18.04
C ASP A 103 -3.04 39.61 -17.82
N ASP A 104 -2.10 39.44 -18.74
CA ASP A 104 -0.94 40.26 -19.01
C ASP A 104 -1.43 41.52 -19.74
N ALA A 105 -1.09 42.68 -19.19
CA ALA A 105 -1.19 43.95 -19.90
C ALA A 105 0.04 44.77 -19.55
N ASP A 106 0.88 44.98 -20.56
CA ASP A 106 1.97 45.93 -20.62
C ASP A 106 1.55 47.29 -20.07
N ILE A 107 2.44 47.97 -19.34
CA ILE A 107 2.72 49.42 -19.42
C ILE A 107 3.84 49.80 -18.42
N GLU A 108 4.92 50.30 -19.02
CA GLU A 108 5.88 51.34 -18.62
C GLU A 108 6.43 51.39 -17.18
N THR A 109 7.75 51.23 -17.11
CA THR A 109 8.63 51.69 -16.04
C THR A 109 8.39 53.18 -15.76
N TYR A 110 7.75 53.49 -14.64
CA TYR A 110 7.69 54.85 -14.11
C TYR A 110 8.71 54.98 -12.96
N GLU A 111 9.91 55.45 -13.30
CA GLU A 111 10.68 56.25 -12.35
C GLU A 111 9.86 57.52 -12.09
N SER A 112 9.30 57.64 -10.88
CA SER A 112 8.86 58.94 -10.38
C SER A 112 9.28 59.19 -8.96
N SER A 113 9.80 60.39 -8.82
CA SER A 113 10.28 61.08 -7.65
C SER A 113 9.14 61.64 -6.79
N GLU A 114 8.10 60.86 -6.52
CA GLU A 114 7.06 61.19 -5.54
C GLU A 114 6.90 60.02 -4.58
N GLY A 115 7.28 60.23 -3.31
CA GLY A 115 7.27 59.19 -2.29
C GLY A 115 5.88 58.58 -2.11
N MET A 116 5.82 57.25 -2.01
CA MET A 116 4.57 56.52 -1.82
C MET A 116 3.82 57.00 -0.57
N THR A 117 2.64 57.60 -0.72
CA THR A 117 1.82 58.09 0.40
C THR A 117 1.18 56.94 1.18
N LYS A 118 0.85 57.19 2.46
CA LYS A 118 0.26 56.17 3.33
C LYS A 118 -1.11 55.71 2.80
N GLU A 119 -1.90 56.61 2.23
CA GLU A 119 -3.24 56.32 1.71
C GLU A 119 -3.18 55.40 0.48
N LEU A 120 -2.23 55.65 -0.43
CA LEU A 120 -2.01 54.81 -1.60
C LEU A 120 -1.49 53.43 -1.21
N PHE A 121 -0.55 53.38 -0.26
CA PHE A 121 -0.06 52.14 0.32
C PHE A 121 -1.20 51.33 0.96
N ASP A 122 -2.04 51.96 1.77
CA ASP A 122 -3.17 51.32 2.44
C ASP A 122 -4.20 50.75 1.43
N ALA A 123 -4.45 51.46 0.33
CA ALA A 123 -5.33 50.99 -0.74
C ALA A 123 -4.79 49.74 -1.44
N MET A 124 -3.48 49.71 -1.77
CA MET A 124 -2.83 48.54 -2.39
C MET A 124 -2.85 47.32 -1.48
N ILE A 125 -2.56 47.51 -0.19
CA ILE A 125 -2.56 46.44 0.81
C ILE A 125 -3.99 45.91 1.01
N THR A 126 -4.99 46.79 1.07
CA THR A 126 -6.41 46.40 1.16
C THR A 126 -6.85 45.56 -0.03
N ALA A 127 -6.50 45.97 -1.25
CA ALA A 127 -6.82 45.23 -2.46
C ALA A 127 -6.18 43.83 -2.46
N PHE A 128 -4.92 43.74 -2.03
CA PHE A 128 -4.20 42.48 -1.93
C PHE A 128 -4.81 41.53 -0.87
N ILE A 129 -5.13 42.07 0.31
CA ILE A 129 -5.78 41.30 1.39
C ILE A 129 -7.17 40.83 0.94
N LYS A 130 -7.93 41.65 0.21
CA LYS A 130 -9.25 41.24 -0.33
C LYS A 130 -9.14 40.04 -1.27
N LYS A 131 -8.06 39.95 -2.06
CA LYS A 131 -7.83 38.83 -3.00
C LYS A 131 -7.31 37.56 -2.31
N LYS A 132 -6.35 37.69 -1.39
CA LYS A 132 -5.61 36.54 -0.81
C LYS A 132 -6.01 36.18 0.63
N GLY A 133 -6.71 37.08 1.32
CA GLY A 133 -7.13 36.94 2.72
C GLY A 133 -6.02 37.15 3.76
N ASN A 134 -4.74 37.10 3.38
CA ASN A 134 -3.61 37.33 4.28
C ASN A 134 -2.40 37.91 3.53
N ILE A 135 -1.49 38.54 4.28
CA ILE A 135 -0.27 39.14 3.75
C ILE A 135 0.94 38.74 4.60
N SER A 136 2.02 38.29 3.97
CA SER A 136 3.26 37.85 4.63
C SER A 136 4.47 38.63 4.13
N LYS A 137 5.59 38.55 4.86
CA LYS A 137 6.86 39.20 4.47
C LYS A 137 7.30 38.80 3.06
N VAL A 138 7.06 37.55 2.66
CA VAL A 138 7.46 37.02 1.35
C VAL A 138 6.63 37.66 0.23
N ASP A 139 5.40 38.06 0.50
CA ASP A 139 4.51 38.62 -0.53
C ASP A 139 5.02 39.95 -1.08
N PHE A 140 5.66 40.76 -0.25
CA PHE A 140 6.31 42.02 -0.65
C PHE A 140 7.55 41.83 -1.53
N GLY A 141 8.12 40.62 -1.55
CA GLY A 141 9.29 40.30 -2.36
C GLY A 141 8.96 39.63 -3.70
N ARG A 142 7.68 39.43 -4.02
CA ARG A 142 7.25 38.78 -5.26
C ARG A 142 6.76 39.84 -6.25
N GLU A 143 7.48 39.99 -7.35
CA GLU A 143 7.20 41.02 -8.36
C GLU A 143 5.77 40.97 -8.91
N TYR A 144 5.23 39.76 -9.13
CA TYR A 144 3.87 39.56 -9.63
C TYR A 144 2.76 40.01 -8.68
N ASN A 145 3.05 40.19 -7.38
CA ASN A 145 2.06 40.67 -6.42
C ASN A 145 1.85 42.19 -6.55
N LYS A 146 2.71 42.90 -7.28
CA LYS A 146 2.68 44.37 -7.46
C LYS A 146 2.53 45.13 -6.13
N LEU A 147 3.11 44.58 -5.06
CA LEU A 147 3.10 45.19 -3.73
C LEU A 147 4.25 46.20 -3.59
N PRO A 148 4.04 47.32 -2.89
CA PRO A 148 5.09 48.29 -2.63
C PRO A 148 6.18 47.73 -1.71
N SER A 149 7.34 48.40 -1.66
CA SER A 149 8.48 47.95 -0.83
C SER A 149 8.08 47.73 0.63
N ILE A 150 8.60 46.66 1.23
CA ILE A 150 8.42 46.37 2.66
C ILE A 150 8.91 47.50 3.57
N HIS A 151 9.76 48.40 3.08
CA HIS A 151 10.17 49.59 3.80
C HIS A 151 8.99 50.44 4.29
N TYR A 152 7.94 50.59 3.47
CA TYR A 152 6.75 51.37 3.82
C TYR A 152 5.92 50.72 4.93
N VAL A 153 5.98 49.38 5.08
CA VAL A 153 5.40 48.67 6.24
C VAL A 153 6.08 49.12 7.53
N ILE A 154 7.40 49.26 7.49
CA ILE A 154 8.20 49.70 8.65
C ILE A 154 7.96 51.18 8.91
N GLN A 155 7.95 52.00 7.87
CA GLN A 155 7.76 53.45 7.96
C GLN A 155 6.38 53.86 8.52
N TYR A 156 5.29 53.24 8.04
CA TYR A 156 3.93 53.64 8.42
C TYR A 156 3.34 52.87 9.60
N TYR A 157 3.77 51.62 9.81
CA TYR A 157 3.19 50.74 10.83
C TYR A 157 4.21 50.27 11.88
N GLY A 158 5.50 50.56 11.71
CA GLY A 158 6.57 50.11 12.60
C GLY A 158 6.85 48.60 12.53
N GLY A 159 6.11 47.84 11.71
CA GLY A 159 6.26 46.40 11.57
C GLY A 159 5.02 45.68 11.03
N LEU A 160 5.23 44.47 10.52
CA LEU A 160 4.20 43.68 9.83
C LEU A 160 3.02 43.30 10.75
N ASN A 161 3.27 43.05 12.04
CA ASN A 161 2.22 42.69 13.00
C ASN A 161 1.25 43.84 13.25
N ASN A 162 1.76 45.07 13.32
CA ASN A 162 0.93 46.26 13.51
C ASN A 162 0.11 46.57 12.26
N LEU A 163 0.70 46.38 11.07
CA LEU A 163 -0.03 46.46 9.81
C LEU A 163 -1.19 45.46 9.80
N LYS A 164 -0.92 44.18 10.10
CA LYS A 164 -1.97 43.15 10.13
C LYS A 164 -3.11 43.49 11.09
N LYS A 165 -2.79 43.96 12.30
CA LYS A 165 -3.77 44.44 13.28
C LYS A 165 -4.61 45.60 12.74
N ALA A 166 -3.99 46.57 12.08
CA ALA A 166 -4.69 47.72 11.50
C ALA A 166 -5.69 47.32 10.38
N PHE A 167 -5.37 46.27 9.63
CA PHE A 167 -6.24 45.71 8.58
C PHE A 167 -7.14 44.56 9.07
N GLY A 168 -7.29 44.37 10.39
CA GLY A 168 -8.17 43.35 10.96
C GLY A 168 -7.73 41.90 10.71
N ILE A 169 -6.48 41.68 10.27
CA ILE A 169 -5.89 40.35 10.17
C ILE A 169 -5.34 39.99 11.55
N GLU A 170 -6.06 39.13 12.28
CA GLU A 170 -5.53 38.50 13.48
C GLU A 170 -4.36 37.58 13.09
N ASP A 171 -3.13 38.06 13.25
CA ASP A 171 -1.98 37.18 13.21
C ASP A 171 -1.98 36.32 14.48
N LEU A 172 -2.56 35.13 14.39
CA LEU A 172 -2.48 34.07 15.41
C LEU A 172 -1.05 33.53 15.57
N SER A 173 0.00 34.17 15.00
CA SER A 173 1.30 34.17 15.67
C SER A 173 1.18 34.97 16.97
N TYR A 174 0.38 34.40 17.88
CA TYR A 174 0.32 34.73 19.28
C TYR A 174 1.75 34.90 19.77
N SER A 175 1.92 35.87 20.66
CA SER A 175 2.98 35.84 21.65
C SER A 175 2.88 34.52 22.42
N TRP A 176 3.41 33.45 21.83
CA TRP A 176 3.50 32.14 22.44
C TRP A 176 4.45 32.27 23.63
N ASN A 177 4.00 31.80 24.77
CA ASN A 177 4.80 31.59 25.95
C ASN A 177 4.43 30.21 26.52
N ARG A 178 5.10 29.76 27.57
CA ARG A 178 4.84 28.43 28.13
C ARG A 178 3.35 28.25 28.50
N GLU A 179 2.74 29.25 29.13
CA GLU A 179 1.35 29.23 29.60
C GLU A 179 0.35 29.23 28.43
N THR A 180 0.49 30.16 27.48
CA THR A 180 -0.44 30.27 26.34
C THR A 180 -0.38 29.06 25.41
N ILE A 181 0.79 28.43 25.26
CA ILE A 181 0.93 27.16 24.54
C ILE A 181 0.15 26.06 25.27
N LYS A 182 0.33 25.95 26.59
CA LYS A 182 -0.32 24.91 27.40
C LYS A 182 -1.83 25.07 27.38
N ASP A 183 -2.32 26.29 27.61
CA ASP A 183 -3.75 26.59 27.63
C ASP A 183 -4.41 26.33 26.27
N ALA A 184 -3.76 26.68 25.17
CA ALA A 184 -4.26 26.39 23.82
C ALA A 184 -4.36 24.88 23.55
N LEU A 185 -3.34 24.11 23.96
CA LEU A 185 -3.34 22.65 23.82
C LEU A 185 -4.41 21.98 24.69
N VAL A 186 -4.54 22.40 25.95
CA VAL A 186 -5.54 21.87 26.89
C VAL A 186 -6.95 22.20 26.42
N SER A 187 -7.20 23.44 25.97
CA SER A 187 -8.52 23.85 25.46
C SER A 187 -8.91 23.04 24.22
N PHE A 188 -7.96 22.85 23.30
CA PHE A 188 -8.21 22.05 22.09
C PHE A 188 -8.54 20.58 22.42
N VAL A 189 -7.83 19.99 23.37
CA VAL A 189 -8.08 18.61 23.83
C VAL A 189 -9.38 18.50 24.60
N ALA A 190 -9.77 19.51 25.37
CA ALA A 190 -11.07 19.53 26.05
C ALA A 190 -12.24 19.52 25.05
N GLU A 191 -12.10 20.21 23.91
CA GLU A 191 -13.12 20.25 22.86
C GLU A 191 -13.14 18.99 21.97
N ASN A 192 -11.97 18.47 21.59
CA ASN A 192 -11.85 17.40 20.59
C ASN A 192 -11.54 16.02 21.18
N GLY A 193 -11.25 15.94 22.47
CA GLY A 193 -10.87 14.71 23.20
C GLY A 193 -9.44 14.23 22.93
N ASP A 194 -8.92 14.43 21.71
CA ASP A 194 -7.55 14.05 21.34
C ASP A 194 -6.89 15.10 20.43
N ILE A 195 -5.56 15.00 20.30
CA ILE A 195 -4.75 15.82 19.39
C ILE A 195 -3.82 14.93 18.56
N ALA A 196 -3.78 15.19 17.24
CA ALA A 196 -2.81 14.61 16.33
C ALA A 196 -1.82 15.67 15.81
N GLN A 197 -0.68 15.21 15.30
CA GLN A 197 0.38 16.08 14.78
C GLN A 197 -0.10 17.03 13.66
N LYS A 198 -1.06 16.58 12.83
CA LYS A 198 -1.67 17.39 11.76
C LYS A 198 -2.51 18.56 12.27
N ASP A 199 -2.93 18.52 13.53
CA ASP A 199 -3.81 19.52 14.14
C ASP A 199 -3.02 20.70 14.72
N MET A 200 -1.71 20.54 14.95
CA MET A 200 -0.80 21.59 15.43
C MET A 200 -0.45 22.60 14.33
N LYS A 201 -1.47 23.32 13.87
CA LYS A 201 -1.41 24.32 12.80
C LYS A 201 -2.16 25.59 13.20
N LYS A 202 -1.76 26.71 12.58
CA LYS A 202 -2.38 28.03 12.81
C LYS A 202 -3.89 28.05 12.56
N ALA A 203 -4.38 27.27 11.58
CA ALA A 203 -5.82 27.17 11.28
C ALA A 203 -6.64 26.65 12.47
N ASN A 204 -6.04 25.83 13.33
CA ASN A 204 -6.67 25.30 14.54
C ASN A 204 -6.32 26.15 15.79
N LYS A 205 -5.76 27.35 15.60
CA LYS A 205 -5.27 28.23 16.68
C LYS A 205 -4.22 27.56 17.58
N LEU A 206 -3.46 26.61 17.05
CA LEU A 206 -2.41 25.88 17.77
C LEU A 206 -1.00 26.26 17.29
N PRO A 207 0.01 26.21 18.19
CA PRO A 207 1.40 26.41 17.80
C PRO A 207 1.91 25.23 16.97
N SER A 208 2.95 25.46 16.17
CA SER A 208 3.64 24.36 15.48
C SER A 208 4.48 23.54 16.46
N ILE A 209 4.75 22.26 16.15
CA ILE A 209 5.61 21.42 16.99
C ILE A 209 6.97 22.08 17.27
N PRO A 210 7.71 22.60 16.28
CA PRO A 210 8.98 23.29 16.55
C PRO A 210 8.83 24.48 17.51
N CYS A 211 7.71 25.21 17.42
CA CYS A 211 7.44 26.30 18.34
C CYS A 211 7.29 25.80 19.78
N VAL A 212 6.56 24.70 19.99
CA VAL A 212 6.40 24.11 21.33
C VAL A 212 7.74 23.63 21.88
N LEU A 213 8.52 22.89 21.08
CA LEU A 213 9.82 22.35 21.50
C LEU A 213 10.85 23.45 21.84
N ASN A 214 10.77 24.62 21.18
CA ASN A 214 11.62 25.76 21.53
C ASN A 214 11.33 26.31 22.94
N TYR A 215 10.05 26.34 23.35
CA TYR A 215 9.67 26.81 24.70
C TYR A 215 9.83 25.71 25.76
N TYR A 216 9.76 24.44 25.35
CA TYR A 216 9.86 23.25 26.19
C TYR A 216 11.00 22.32 25.72
N PRO A 217 12.28 22.72 25.90
CA PRO A 217 13.43 21.93 25.46
C PRO A 217 13.56 20.56 26.17
N GLU A 218 12.89 20.39 27.31
CA GLU A 218 12.76 19.11 28.02
C GLU A 218 11.98 18.05 27.22
N LEU A 219 11.10 18.48 26.30
CA LEU A 219 10.31 17.61 25.45
C LEU A 219 11.09 17.30 24.16
N LYS A 220 11.08 16.04 23.70
CA LYS A 220 11.84 15.65 22.51
C LYS A 220 10.98 15.50 21.27
N ASN A 221 9.72 15.13 21.45
CA ASN A 221 8.83 14.77 20.35
C ASN A 221 7.36 15.07 20.66
N PHE A 222 6.49 14.87 19.67
CA PHE A 222 5.05 15.09 19.79
C PHE A 222 4.39 14.21 20.87
N MET A 223 4.89 13.00 21.13
CA MET A 223 4.33 12.12 22.16
C MET A 223 4.61 12.67 23.55
N ASP A 224 5.79 13.26 23.77
CA ASP A 224 6.11 13.96 25.03
C ASP A 224 5.20 15.18 25.22
N ILE A 225 4.94 15.96 24.17
CA ILE A 225 3.96 17.07 24.20
C ILE A 225 2.57 16.54 24.60
N LYS A 226 2.11 15.47 23.96
CA LYS A 226 0.80 14.87 24.20
C LYS A 226 0.67 14.31 25.63
N ARG A 227 1.74 13.74 26.18
CA ARG A 227 1.79 13.23 27.56
C ARG A 227 1.86 14.36 28.59
N GLU A 228 2.86 15.22 28.48
CA GLU A 228 3.23 16.17 29.53
C GLU A 228 2.38 17.45 29.50
N LEU A 229 2.03 17.95 28.31
CA LEU A 229 1.27 19.20 28.17
C LEU A 229 -0.24 18.96 28.04
N CYS A 230 -0.65 17.88 27.36
CA CYS A 230 -2.07 17.57 27.16
C CYS A 230 -2.63 16.56 28.18
N GLY A 231 -1.78 15.89 28.98
CA GLY A 231 -2.22 14.89 29.96
C GLY A 231 -2.82 13.62 29.33
N LEU A 232 -2.53 13.35 28.05
CA LEU A 232 -3.11 12.22 27.32
C LEU A 232 -2.23 10.97 27.44
N SER A 233 -2.87 9.80 27.53
CA SER A 233 -2.19 8.52 27.54
C SER A 233 -1.57 8.23 26.16
N VAL A 234 -0.25 8.20 26.08
CA VAL A 234 0.49 7.89 24.85
C VAL A 234 1.14 6.50 24.93
N PRO A 235 1.22 5.77 23.80
CA PRO A 235 2.03 4.56 23.72
C PRO A 235 3.48 4.83 24.14
N ILE A 236 4.03 3.96 24.98
CA ILE A 236 5.42 4.05 25.46
C ILE A 236 6.36 4.02 24.25
N THR A 237 7.21 5.03 24.14
CA THR A 237 8.29 5.03 23.17
C THR A 237 9.46 4.25 23.75
N TRP A 238 9.71 3.06 23.21
CA TRP A 238 10.77 2.18 23.71
C TRP A 238 12.16 2.70 23.38
N THR A 239 12.97 2.87 24.41
CA THR A 239 14.44 2.97 24.34
C THR A 239 15.06 1.65 24.77
N ARG A 240 16.38 1.50 24.60
CA ARG A 240 17.09 0.30 25.06
C ARG A 240 16.98 0.14 26.58
N GLU A 241 17.06 1.23 27.32
CA GLU A 241 17.06 1.28 28.79
C GLU A 241 15.66 0.96 29.34
N THR A 242 14.64 1.61 28.80
CA THR A 242 13.24 1.37 29.21
C THR A 242 12.80 -0.05 28.87
N ALA A 243 13.26 -0.62 27.75
CA ALA A 243 13.01 -2.03 27.45
C ALA A 243 13.61 -2.97 28.51
N ILE A 244 14.83 -2.68 29.01
CA ILE A 244 15.47 -3.47 30.07
C ILE A 244 14.71 -3.32 31.38
N GLU A 245 14.39 -2.08 31.79
CA GLU A 245 13.69 -1.81 33.05
C GLU A 245 12.36 -2.56 33.15
N TYR A 246 11.52 -2.46 32.12
CA TYR A 246 10.24 -3.18 32.07
C TYR A 246 10.45 -4.69 31.94
N GLY A 247 11.49 -5.12 31.23
CA GLY A 247 11.89 -6.52 31.14
C GLY A 247 12.27 -7.13 32.50
N ILE A 248 13.09 -6.43 33.29
CA ILE A 248 13.48 -6.83 34.65
C ILE A 248 12.24 -6.90 35.55
N LEU A 249 11.36 -5.90 35.48
CA LEU A 249 10.12 -5.89 36.25
C LEU A 249 9.23 -7.09 35.89
N PHE A 250 9.11 -7.43 34.61
CA PHE A 250 8.35 -8.59 34.16
C PHE A 250 8.97 -9.92 34.66
N VAL A 251 10.28 -10.07 34.52
CA VAL A 251 11.01 -11.27 34.97
C VAL A 251 10.91 -11.44 36.49
N SER A 252 10.95 -10.35 37.26
CA SER A 252 10.77 -10.41 38.72
C SER A 252 9.41 -10.97 39.15
N LYS A 253 8.36 -10.80 38.32
CA LYS A 253 7.00 -11.27 38.60
C LYS A 253 6.72 -12.67 38.04
N HIS A 254 7.24 -12.98 36.85
CA HIS A 254 6.88 -14.19 36.09
C HIS A 254 8.04 -15.19 35.93
N GLY A 255 9.24 -14.84 36.37
CA GLY A 255 10.44 -15.68 36.39
C GLY A 255 11.15 -15.86 35.05
N LYS A 256 10.41 -15.91 33.93
CA LYS A 256 10.99 -16.03 32.58
C LYS A 256 10.28 -15.13 31.57
N ILE A 257 11.01 -14.70 30.55
CA ILE A 257 10.46 -13.96 29.41
C ILE A 257 10.71 -14.73 28.11
N THR A 258 9.67 -14.90 27.29
CA THR A 258 9.76 -15.56 25.98
C THR A 258 9.26 -14.62 24.88
N GLN A 259 9.44 -15.01 23.61
CA GLN A 259 8.98 -14.20 22.48
C GLN A 259 7.46 -13.92 22.52
N LYS A 260 6.65 -14.84 23.08
CA LYS A 260 5.19 -14.68 23.17
C LYS A 260 4.78 -13.60 24.18
N ASP A 261 5.65 -13.31 25.14
CA ASP A 261 5.38 -12.35 26.21
C ASP A 261 5.65 -10.91 25.78
N LEU A 262 6.38 -10.71 24.67
CA LEU A 262 6.76 -9.42 24.09
C LEU A 262 5.57 -8.72 23.40
N LYS A 263 4.62 -8.26 24.20
CA LYS A 263 3.38 -7.59 23.76
C LYS A 263 2.98 -6.44 24.70
N ALA A 264 2.22 -5.49 24.15
CA ALA A 264 1.77 -4.30 24.87
C ALA A 264 0.91 -4.61 26.10
N GLU A 265 0.10 -5.67 26.06
CA GLU A 265 -0.71 -6.17 27.19
C GLU A 265 0.14 -6.48 28.42
N ASN A 266 1.36 -6.95 28.21
CA ASN A 266 2.32 -7.29 29.26
C ASN A 266 3.22 -6.10 29.63
N GLN A 267 2.93 -4.90 29.10
CA GLN A 267 3.78 -3.72 29.25
C GLN A 267 5.22 -3.98 28.75
N LEU A 268 5.35 -4.76 27.67
CA LEU A 268 6.63 -5.11 27.07
C LEU A 268 6.72 -4.65 25.61
N PRO A 269 7.94 -4.34 25.12
CA PRO A 269 8.17 -4.05 23.72
C PRO A 269 7.86 -5.28 22.85
N THR A 270 7.57 -5.05 21.58
CA THR A 270 7.39 -6.15 20.61
C THR A 270 8.72 -6.83 20.29
N SER A 271 8.66 -8.06 19.80
CA SER A 271 9.86 -8.82 19.37
C SER A 271 10.73 -8.05 18.37
N LYS A 272 10.12 -7.31 17.45
CA LYS A 272 10.84 -6.46 16.48
C LYS A 272 11.66 -5.36 17.16
N VAL A 273 11.11 -4.73 18.20
CA VAL A 273 11.81 -3.69 18.97
C VAL A 273 12.99 -4.30 19.73
N ILE A 274 12.79 -5.47 20.33
CA ILE A 274 13.87 -6.20 21.02
C ILE A 274 15.00 -6.58 20.07
N TYR A 275 14.70 -7.18 18.92
CA TYR A 275 15.74 -7.56 17.95
C TYR A 275 16.50 -6.35 17.41
N ARG A 276 15.86 -5.18 17.31
CA ARG A 276 16.55 -3.95 16.91
C ARG A 276 17.57 -3.45 17.95
N PHE A 277 17.33 -3.68 19.24
CA PHE A 277 18.17 -3.14 20.31
C PHE A 277 19.19 -4.14 20.87
N PHE A 278 18.92 -5.44 20.76
CA PHE A 278 19.71 -6.50 21.39
C PHE A 278 20.16 -7.59 20.40
N ASP A 279 19.82 -7.46 19.12
CA ASP A 279 20.10 -8.39 18.02
C ASP A 279 19.38 -9.75 18.13
N SER A 280 19.17 -10.27 19.34
CA SER A 280 18.51 -11.55 19.58
C SER A 280 17.66 -11.55 20.85
N LEU A 281 16.76 -12.54 20.97
CA LEU A 281 15.98 -12.74 22.19
C LEU A 281 16.87 -13.19 23.34
N ALA A 282 17.89 -14.02 23.06
CA ALA A 282 18.83 -14.51 24.05
C ALA A 282 19.63 -13.37 24.68
N SER A 283 20.15 -12.45 23.86
CA SER A 283 20.85 -11.25 24.33
C SER A 283 19.98 -10.39 25.24
N TYR A 284 18.70 -10.26 24.90
CA TYR A 284 17.74 -9.53 25.74
C TYR A 284 17.43 -10.28 27.04
N GLN A 285 17.21 -11.59 26.99
CA GLN A 285 17.01 -12.44 28.18
C GLN A 285 18.18 -12.32 29.15
N ILE A 286 19.42 -12.31 28.65
CA ILE A 286 20.63 -12.05 29.45
C ILE A 286 20.57 -10.66 30.08
N ALA A 287 20.25 -9.63 29.30
CA ALA A 287 20.19 -8.24 29.78
C ALA A 287 19.15 -8.02 30.90
N VAL A 288 18.06 -8.79 30.90
CA VAL A 288 16.99 -8.69 31.92
C VAL A 288 17.09 -9.76 33.03
N GLY A 289 18.12 -10.60 33.01
CA GLY A 289 18.33 -11.66 34.00
C GLY A 289 17.36 -12.85 33.91
N SER A 290 16.77 -13.10 32.73
CA SER A 290 15.91 -14.27 32.48
C SER A 290 16.73 -15.50 32.08
N VAL A 291 16.17 -16.69 32.32
CA VAL A 291 16.66 -17.94 31.72
C VAL A 291 16.70 -17.79 30.20
N VAL A 292 17.87 -18.06 29.60
CA VAL A 292 18.07 -18.00 28.15
C VAL A 292 17.39 -19.20 27.52
N THR A 293 16.53 -18.96 26.53
CA THR A 293 15.97 -20.04 25.74
C THR A 293 17.01 -20.45 24.71
N GLU A 294 17.55 -21.66 24.83
CA GLU A 294 18.46 -22.21 23.82
C GLU A 294 17.77 -22.18 22.45
N VAL A 295 18.43 -21.53 21.50
CA VAL A 295 18.00 -21.56 20.10
C VAL A 295 18.22 -22.99 19.64
N ASN A 296 17.21 -23.66 19.05
CA ASN A 296 17.39 -24.96 18.40
C ASN A 296 18.70 -24.92 17.62
N ASP A 297 19.69 -25.69 18.07
CA ASP A 297 21.03 -25.65 17.51
C ASP A 297 20.94 -25.80 15.99
N PHE A 298 21.80 -25.05 15.29
CA PHE A 298 21.90 -25.18 13.86
C PHE A 298 22.32 -26.62 13.55
N ILE A 299 21.35 -27.47 13.20
CA ILE A 299 21.68 -28.82 12.73
C ILE A 299 22.22 -28.69 11.30
N SER A 300 23.46 -29.09 11.08
CA SER A 300 24.13 -29.00 9.79
C SER A 300 23.60 -30.06 8.81
N LYS A 301 23.93 -29.95 7.51
CA LYS A 301 23.55 -30.98 6.53
C LYS A 301 24.26 -32.31 6.81
N GLU A 302 25.48 -32.24 7.33
CA GLU A 302 26.32 -33.38 7.70
C GLU A 302 25.71 -34.14 8.89
N GLU A 303 25.21 -33.42 9.90
CA GLU A 303 24.52 -34.03 11.05
C GLU A 303 23.19 -34.68 10.62
N ILE A 304 22.46 -34.07 9.67
CA ILE A 304 21.26 -34.68 9.09
C ILE A 304 21.62 -35.96 8.32
N ALA A 305 22.70 -35.94 7.53
CA ALA A 305 23.15 -37.11 6.78
C ALA A 305 23.52 -38.26 7.72
N LYS A 306 24.24 -37.98 8.80
CA LYS A 306 24.55 -38.99 9.82
C LYS A 306 23.29 -39.58 10.46
N ALA A 307 22.32 -38.74 10.81
CA ALA A 307 21.05 -39.22 11.35
C ALA A 307 20.28 -40.10 10.35
N VAL A 308 20.37 -39.81 9.05
CA VAL A 308 19.81 -40.66 7.98
C VAL A 308 20.55 -41.99 7.91
N ASP A 309 21.88 -41.98 7.97
CA ASP A 309 22.69 -43.20 7.97
C ASP A 309 22.35 -44.09 9.16
N ASP A 310 22.27 -43.50 10.37
CA ASP A 310 21.88 -44.19 11.61
C ASP A 310 20.44 -44.73 11.55
N TYR A 311 19.52 -44.03 10.87
CA TYR A 311 18.13 -44.45 10.73
C TYR A 311 17.96 -45.67 9.83
N PHE A 312 18.72 -45.74 8.73
CA PHE A 312 18.63 -46.88 7.80
C PHE A 312 19.62 -48.01 8.15
N ASP A 313 20.65 -47.76 8.96
CA ASP A 313 21.62 -48.76 9.45
C ASP A 313 22.14 -49.71 8.35
N GLY A 314 22.51 -49.13 7.21
CA GLY A 314 23.01 -49.88 6.05
C GLY A 314 21.95 -50.63 5.22
N GLN A 315 20.67 -50.54 5.57
CA GLN A 315 19.56 -51.05 4.77
C GLN A 315 19.24 -50.13 3.57
N GLU A 316 18.50 -50.66 2.59
CA GLU A 316 18.02 -49.87 1.46
C GLU A 316 17.15 -48.70 1.95
N ARG A 317 17.44 -47.50 1.45
CA ARG A 317 16.77 -46.26 1.87
C ARG A 317 15.39 -46.12 1.25
N ILE A 318 14.47 -47.00 1.62
CA ILE A 318 13.10 -47.01 1.09
C ILE A 318 12.14 -46.59 2.19
N ILE A 319 11.23 -45.66 1.89
CA ILE A 319 10.19 -45.20 2.82
C ILE A 319 8.79 -45.40 2.22
N GLU A 320 7.86 -45.86 3.05
CA GLU A 320 6.45 -46.06 2.65
C GLU A 320 5.70 -44.75 2.46
N SER A 321 5.84 -43.82 3.41
CA SER A 321 5.24 -42.50 3.33
C SER A 321 6.03 -41.48 4.15
N GLN A 322 5.92 -40.20 3.78
CA GLN A 322 6.51 -39.10 4.54
C GLN A 322 6.04 -39.09 6.00
N LYS A 323 4.78 -39.46 6.25
CA LYS A 323 4.21 -39.45 7.61
C LYS A 323 4.88 -40.50 8.49
N VAL A 324 4.94 -41.73 8.01
CA VAL A 324 5.55 -42.87 8.73
C VAL A 324 7.04 -42.59 8.99
N PHE A 325 7.74 -42.00 8.02
CA PHE A 325 9.15 -41.64 8.20
C PHE A 325 9.38 -40.70 9.40
N TYR A 326 8.54 -39.67 9.57
CA TYR A 326 8.70 -38.71 10.69
C TYR A 326 8.14 -39.19 12.03
N GLU A 327 7.45 -40.34 12.09
CA GLU A 327 7.03 -40.93 13.37
C GLU A 327 8.21 -41.54 14.12
N THR A 328 9.26 -41.96 13.39
CA THR A 328 10.44 -42.65 13.93
C THR A 328 11.74 -41.88 13.72
N PHE A 329 11.80 -40.95 12.76
CA PHE A 329 13.01 -40.17 12.49
C PHE A 329 13.26 -39.07 13.53
N ALA A 330 14.50 -38.98 14.03
CA ALA A 330 14.86 -38.09 15.13
C ALA A 330 14.79 -36.58 14.80
N ILE A 331 14.86 -36.21 13.51
CA ILE A 331 14.91 -34.81 13.08
C ILE A 331 13.55 -34.35 12.56
N SER A 332 13.09 -33.21 13.05
CA SER A 332 11.77 -32.66 12.71
C SER A 332 11.62 -32.28 11.22
N PRO A 333 10.40 -32.34 10.67
CA PRO A 333 10.12 -31.89 9.30
C PRO A 333 10.52 -30.43 9.03
N SER A 334 10.39 -29.56 10.04
CA SER A 334 10.72 -28.15 9.92
C SER A 334 12.23 -27.92 9.78
N THR A 335 13.06 -28.69 10.48
CA THR A 335 14.52 -28.63 10.34
C THR A 335 14.95 -29.06 8.93
N ILE A 336 14.37 -30.15 8.41
CA ILE A 336 14.67 -30.64 7.06
C ILE A 336 14.22 -29.62 6.00
N SER A 337 13.02 -29.05 6.12
CA SER A 337 12.53 -28.04 5.18
C SER A 337 13.39 -26.77 5.19
N LYS A 338 13.91 -26.32 6.34
CA LYS A 338 14.84 -25.19 6.40
C LYS A 338 16.18 -25.44 5.69
N ARG A 339 16.62 -26.70 5.52
CA ARG A 339 17.92 -27.06 4.93
C ARG A 339 17.83 -27.49 3.47
N TYR A 340 16.79 -28.22 3.12
CA TYR A 340 16.60 -28.83 1.80
C TYR A 340 15.41 -28.23 1.04
N GLY A 341 14.61 -27.35 1.66
CA GLY A 341 13.41 -26.75 1.08
C GLY A 341 12.23 -27.70 1.10
N THR A 342 12.29 -28.75 0.27
CA THR A 342 11.22 -29.74 0.12
C THR A 342 11.66 -31.13 0.56
N PHE A 343 10.71 -31.96 1.00
CA PHE A 343 10.99 -33.36 1.34
C PHE A 343 11.53 -34.15 0.15
N ALA A 344 11.05 -33.87 -1.06
CA ALA A 344 11.56 -34.50 -2.28
C ALA A 344 13.03 -34.16 -2.55
N ALA A 345 13.45 -32.92 -2.31
CA ALA A 345 14.85 -32.51 -2.45
C ALA A 345 15.74 -33.18 -1.40
N PHE A 346 15.28 -33.27 -0.15
CA PHE A 346 15.94 -34.03 0.90
C PHE A 346 16.12 -35.50 0.51
N CYS A 347 15.05 -36.17 0.07
CA CYS A 347 15.12 -37.57 -0.35
C CYS A 347 16.10 -37.77 -1.51
N LYS A 348 16.09 -36.88 -2.50
CA LYS A 348 17.01 -36.93 -3.65
C LYS A 348 18.47 -36.79 -3.22
N GLU A 349 18.77 -35.86 -2.33
CA GLU A 349 20.14 -35.60 -1.85
C GLU A 349 20.66 -36.73 -0.96
N GLN A 350 19.77 -37.34 -0.17
CA GLN A 350 20.10 -38.44 0.74
C GLN A 350 19.92 -39.84 0.15
N GLY A 351 19.59 -39.96 -1.14
CA GLY A 351 19.38 -41.25 -1.81
C GLY A 351 18.18 -42.06 -1.30
N ILE A 352 17.18 -41.40 -0.71
CA ILE A 352 15.97 -42.02 -0.18
C ILE A 352 14.93 -42.16 -1.31
N THR A 353 14.43 -43.38 -1.51
CA THR A 353 13.37 -43.68 -2.47
C THR A 353 12.04 -43.78 -1.74
N ALA A 354 11.15 -42.80 -1.96
CA ALA A 354 9.78 -42.87 -1.47
C ALA A 354 8.91 -43.71 -2.40
N LEU A 355 8.17 -44.68 -1.87
CA LEU A 355 7.13 -45.37 -2.61
C LEU A 355 6.06 -44.35 -2.99
N VAL A 356 6.05 -43.95 -4.27
CA VAL A 356 5.18 -42.87 -4.76
C VAL A 356 3.72 -43.32 -4.61
N SER A 357 2.97 -42.72 -3.68
CA SER A 357 1.51 -42.72 -3.77
C SER A 357 1.13 -41.86 -4.97
N LYS A 358 1.07 -42.43 -6.18
CA LYS A 358 0.66 -41.69 -7.37
C LYS A 358 -0.78 -41.24 -7.17
N LYS A 359 -1.02 -39.94 -6.93
CA LYS A 359 -2.33 -39.34 -7.21
C LYS A 359 -2.53 -39.46 -8.73
N ALA A 360 -3.40 -40.38 -9.16
CA ALA A 360 -3.71 -40.56 -10.57
C ALA A 360 -4.18 -39.22 -11.16
N LYS A 361 -3.44 -38.73 -12.16
CA LYS A 361 -3.76 -37.48 -12.85
C LYS A 361 -4.72 -37.84 -13.98
N TYR A 362 -6.01 -37.87 -13.67
CA TYR A 362 -7.04 -38.10 -14.66
C TYR A 362 -7.06 -36.98 -15.70
N ASN A 363 -7.11 -37.33 -16.98
CA ASN A 363 -7.51 -36.42 -18.04
C ASN A 363 -9.04 -36.44 -18.22
N LYS A 364 -9.63 -35.45 -18.92
CA LYS A 364 -11.09 -35.34 -19.10
C LYS A 364 -11.69 -36.62 -19.70
N ARG A 365 -11.01 -37.22 -20.69
CA ARG A 365 -11.46 -38.44 -21.38
C ARG A 365 -11.51 -39.66 -20.45
N GLU A 366 -10.53 -39.82 -19.58
CA GLU A 366 -10.51 -40.91 -18.58
C GLU A 366 -11.64 -40.77 -17.56
N VAL A 367 -11.96 -39.54 -17.13
CA VAL A 367 -13.10 -39.27 -16.24
C VAL A 367 -14.39 -39.69 -16.91
N ASP A 368 -14.56 -39.28 -18.17
CA ASP A 368 -15.73 -39.57 -18.99
C ASP A 368 -15.91 -41.08 -19.25
N ASP A 369 -14.84 -41.80 -19.61
CA ASP A 369 -14.87 -43.25 -19.86
C ASP A 369 -15.27 -44.05 -18.60
N ILE A 370 -14.76 -43.65 -17.43
CA ILE A 370 -15.07 -44.30 -16.15
C ILE A 370 -16.54 -44.07 -15.76
N ILE A 371 -17.03 -42.84 -15.87
CA ILE A 371 -18.43 -42.49 -15.54
C ILE A 371 -19.39 -43.15 -16.52
N SER A 372 -19.07 -43.12 -17.82
CA SER A 372 -19.84 -43.77 -18.88
C SER A 372 -19.99 -45.27 -18.63
N LYS A 373 -18.89 -45.97 -18.28
CA LYS A 373 -18.92 -47.39 -17.93
C LYS A 373 -19.79 -47.66 -16.69
N TRP A 374 -19.66 -46.85 -15.64
CA TRP A 374 -20.46 -46.98 -14.42
C TRP A 374 -21.97 -46.91 -14.70
N VAL A 375 -22.38 -45.96 -15.53
CA VAL A 375 -23.79 -45.78 -15.93
C VAL A 375 -24.24 -46.93 -16.83
N LYS A 376 -23.40 -47.38 -17.78
CA LYS A 376 -23.70 -48.52 -18.67
C LYS A 376 -23.96 -49.81 -17.90
N ASP A 377 -23.25 -50.02 -16.79
CA ASP A 377 -23.43 -51.16 -15.90
C ASP A 377 -24.74 -51.08 -15.06
N GLY A 378 -25.57 -50.04 -15.26
CA GLY A 378 -26.87 -49.88 -14.60
C GLY A 378 -26.79 -49.36 -13.17
N ASN A 379 -25.63 -48.86 -12.73
CA ASN A 379 -25.44 -48.38 -11.37
C ASN A 379 -26.09 -47.00 -11.16
N ALA A 380 -26.68 -46.80 -9.98
CA ALA A 380 -27.22 -45.51 -9.57
C ALA A 380 -26.12 -44.46 -9.35
N ILE A 381 -26.49 -43.17 -9.38
CA ILE A 381 -25.59 -42.05 -9.08
C ILE A 381 -25.14 -42.15 -7.61
N PRO A 382 -23.84 -42.35 -7.32
CA PRO A 382 -23.37 -42.52 -5.95
C PRO A 382 -23.44 -41.25 -5.11
N GLN A 383 -23.34 -41.39 -3.78
CA GLN A 383 -23.10 -40.24 -2.93
C GLN A 383 -21.66 -39.73 -3.14
N GLY A 384 -21.47 -38.40 -3.18
CA GLY A 384 -20.17 -37.80 -3.49
C GLY A 384 -19.01 -38.23 -2.58
N LYS A 385 -19.32 -38.64 -1.34
CA LYS A 385 -18.34 -39.16 -0.36
C LYS A 385 -17.85 -40.58 -0.66
N ASP A 386 -18.59 -41.35 -1.45
CA ASP A 386 -18.32 -42.76 -1.73
C ASP A 386 -17.72 -42.99 -3.12
N LEU A 387 -17.59 -41.94 -3.95
CA LEU A 387 -16.99 -42.01 -5.30
C LEU A 387 -15.64 -42.74 -5.30
N ALA A 388 -14.71 -42.35 -4.43
CA ALA A 388 -13.38 -42.94 -4.37
C ALA A 388 -13.41 -44.42 -3.93
N LYS A 389 -14.36 -44.82 -3.07
CA LYS A 389 -14.52 -46.22 -2.63
C LYS A 389 -15.05 -47.11 -3.75
N LEU A 390 -15.86 -46.53 -4.63
CA LEU A 390 -16.47 -47.22 -5.77
C LEU A 390 -15.57 -47.22 -7.01
N GLY A 391 -14.30 -46.79 -6.88
CA GLY A 391 -13.35 -46.75 -7.99
C GLY A 391 -13.61 -45.61 -8.99
N LEU A 392 -14.46 -44.64 -8.64
CA LEU A 392 -14.77 -43.48 -9.47
C LEU A 392 -13.81 -42.30 -9.17
N PRO A 393 -13.63 -41.37 -10.13
CA PRO A 393 -12.91 -40.13 -9.87
C PRO A 393 -13.53 -39.36 -8.71
N SER A 394 -12.69 -38.82 -7.82
CA SER A 394 -13.16 -38.02 -6.70
C SER A 394 -13.93 -36.78 -7.17
N ARG A 395 -14.82 -36.25 -6.32
CA ARG A 395 -15.59 -35.02 -6.60
C ARG A 395 -14.72 -33.89 -7.17
N ASP A 396 -13.57 -33.63 -6.56
CA ASP A 396 -12.67 -32.54 -6.97
C ASP A 396 -12.00 -32.78 -8.33
N VAL A 397 -11.91 -34.03 -8.78
CA VAL A 397 -11.39 -34.38 -10.11
C VAL A 397 -12.45 -34.11 -11.16
N ILE A 398 -13.71 -34.44 -10.89
CA ILE A 398 -14.84 -34.19 -11.80
C ILE A 398 -15.08 -32.67 -11.96
N LEU A 399 -15.05 -31.92 -10.85
CA LEU A 399 -15.23 -30.46 -10.84
C LEU A 399 -14.14 -29.66 -11.57
N ARG A 400 -13.05 -30.30 -12.01
CA ARG A 400 -12.07 -29.64 -12.89
C ARG A 400 -12.56 -29.49 -14.33
N TYR A 401 -13.56 -30.27 -14.72
CA TYR A 401 -14.03 -30.38 -16.10
C TYR A 401 -15.52 -30.08 -16.26
N TYR A 402 -16.27 -30.02 -15.16
CA TYR A 402 -17.73 -29.83 -15.09
C TYR A 402 -18.08 -28.83 -13.99
N GLU A 403 -19.19 -28.10 -14.16
CA GLU A 403 -19.66 -27.13 -13.17
C GLU A 403 -20.31 -27.82 -11.97
N ASP A 404 -20.99 -28.95 -12.20
CA ASP A 404 -21.48 -29.85 -11.16
C ASP A 404 -20.89 -31.26 -11.35
N TRP A 405 -20.47 -31.89 -10.25
CA TRP A 405 -19.92 -33.25 -10.26
C TRP A 405 -20.96 -34.32 -10.63
N LYS A 406 -22.26 -34.03 -10.49
CA LYS A 406 -23.35 -34.92 -10.92
C LYS A 406 -23.68 -34.80 -12.41
N GLU A 407 -23.31 -33.70 -13.04
CA GLU A 407 -23.61 -33.38 -14.44
C GLU A 407 -23.25 -34.52 -15.42
N PRO A 408 -22.02 -35.08 -15.42
CA PRO A 408 -21.67 -36.14 -16.36
C PRO A 408 -22.52 -37.41 -16.19
N PHE A 409 -22.95 -37.75 -14.97
CA PHE A 409 -23.79 -38.92 -14.74
C PHE A 409 -25.16 -38.78 -15.41
N TYR A 410 -25.80 -37.61 -15.29
CA TYR A 410 -27.09 -37.36 -15.94
C TYR A 410 -26.99 -37.32 -17.47
N ILE A 411 -25.88 -36.78 -18.00
CA ILE A 411 -25.61 -36.76 -19.45
C ILE A 411 -25.56 -38.20 -19.99
N TYR A 412 -24.76 -39.08 -19.36
CA TYR A 412 -24.62 -40.46 -19.83
C TYR A 412 -25.89 -41.30 -19.62
N ILE A 413 -26.66 -41.07 -18.55
CA ILE A 413 -27.95 -41.76 -18.33
C ILE A 413 -28.90 -41.46 -19.50
N LYS A 414 -29.10 -40.17 -19.83
CA LYS A 414 -29.95 -39.78 -20.96
C LYS A 414 -29.46 -40.33 -22.29
N LEU A 415 -28.14 -40.30 -22.50
CA LEU A 415 -27.52 -40.82 -23.72
C LEU A 415 -27.82 -42.32 -23.91
N TYR A 416 -27.70 -43.13 -22.85
CA TYR A 416 -28.02 -44.56 -22.93
C TYR A 416 -29.53 -44.84 -23.01
N GLU A 417 -30.38 -44.02 -22.39
CA GLU A 417 -31.83 -44.10 -22.58
C GLU A 417 -32.24 -43.85 -24.02
N GLU A 418 -31.62 -42.88 -24.71
CA GLU A 418 -31.89 -42.60 -26.13
C GLU A 418 -31.35 -43.70 -27.05
N LEU A 419 -30.15 -44.24 -26.76
CA LEU A 419 -29.54 -45.31 -27.55
C LEU A 419 -30.30 -46.65 -27.46
N ASN A 420 -31.00 -46.90 -26.35
CA ASN A 420 -31.79 -48.12 -26.14
C ASN A 420 -33.25 -48.00 -26.61
N ARG A 421 -33.67 -46.85 -27.15
CA ARG A 421 -35.00 -46.65 -27.76
C ARG A 421 -35.04 -47.04 -29.23
N HIS A 422 -34.58 -48.24 -29.61
CA HIS A 422 -34.86 -48.83 -30.93
C HIS A 422 -34.85 -50.35 -30.87
#